data_AF-A0A2Z4UUP4-F1
#
_entry.id   AF-A0A2Z4UUP4-F1
#
_cell.length_a   1.000
_cell.length_b   1.000
_cell.length_c   1.000
_cell.angle_alpha   90.00
_cell.angle_beta   90.00
_cell.angle_gamma   90.00
#
_symmetry.space_group_name_H-M   'P 1'
#
loop_
_entity.id
_entity.type
_entity.pdbx_description
1 polymer ?
#
loop_
_entity_poly.entity_id
_entity_poly.type
_entity_poly.pdbx_seq_one_letter_code
_entity_poly.pdbx_strand_id
1 'polypeptide(L)'
;MIPPTTTVTIPLAAVAHQLTEMGRAERRAQLIAWRIPSKHREKELHLVRRTNADGLKKIVAAHGWPTAGLVGDEAAVHAVRILLVCQEPAFLFQCRDMMKPAVESGELPEQFFAHVVDVCAVTMSVPQTYGTQVNPRTLRPYAIKDVEAAERLRADIGLVPLAKQTADYLAHGAGPNAEGQG
;
A
#
# COMPACT_ATOMS: atom_id res chain seq x y z
N MET A 1 31.96 6.14 27.95
CA MET A 1 31.01 7.14 27.42
C MET A 1 30.82 6.85 25.95
N ILE A 2 29.67 6.29 25.56
CA ILE A 2 29.30 6.12 24.15
C ILE A 2 28.69 7.47 23.73
N PRO A 3 29.16 8.15 22.68
CA PRO A 3 28.56 9.40 22.24
C PRO A 3 27.11 9.14 21.80
N PRO A 4 26.16 10.07 22.03
CA PRO A 4 24.83 9.92 21.48
C PRO A 4 24.95 9.86 19.96
N THR A 5 24.40 8.82 19.35
CA THR A 5 24.26 8.74 17.89
C THR A 5 23.37 9.90 17.48
N THR A 6 23.96 10.92 16.85
CA THR A 6 23.20 12.02 16.26
C THR A 6 22.35 11.45 15.15
N THR A 7 21.08 11.13 15.45
CA THR A 7 20.10 10.77 14.43
C THR A 7 19.91 11.99 13.54
N VAL A 8 20.54 11.98 12.37
CA VAL A 8 20.32 12.99 11.34
C VAL A 8 18.86 12.90 10.95
N THR A 9 18.06 13.83 11.46
CA THR A 9 16.63 13.94 11.17
C THR A 9 16.51 14.63 9.81
N ILE A 10 16.00 13.91 8.82
CA ILE A 10 15.82 14.44 7.46
C ILE A 10 14.70 15.50 7.51
N PRO A 11 14.84 16.67 6.86
CA PRO A 11 13.76 17.66 6.81
C PRO A 11 12.49 17.08 6.16
N LEU A 12 11.32 17.39 6.70
CA LEU A 12 10.03 16.83 6.21
C LEU A 12 9.78 17.09 4.71
N ALA A 13 10.19 18.26 4.19
CA ALA A 13 10.10 18.56 2.76
C ALA A 13 10.94 17.59 1.90
N ALA A 14 12.11 17.19 2.38
CA ALA A 14 12.93 16.19 1.71
C ALA A 14 12.31 14.78 1.81
N VAL A 15 11.63 14.47 2.93
CA VAL A 15 10.87 13.21 3.09
C VAL A 15 9.70 13.15 2.10
N ALA A 16 8.92 14.23 1.97
CA ALA A 16 7.79 14.32 1.03
C ALA A 16 8.24 14.10 -0.42
N HIS A 17 9.31 14.79 -0.83
CA HIS A 17 9.89 14.62 -2.16
C HIS A 17 10.40 13.19 -2.38
N GLN A 18 11.11 12.63 -1.40
CA GLN A 18 11.65 11.27 -1.48
C GLN A 18 10.53 10.22 -1.63
N LEU A 19 9.46 10.29 -0.84
CA LEU A 19 8.30 9.38 -0.95
C LEU A 19 7.63 9.45 -2.32
N THR A 20 7.49 10.67 -2.84
CA THR A 20 6.90 10.92 -4.15
C THR A 20 7.74 10.28 -5.25
N GLU A 21 9.06 10.49 -5.24
CA GLU A 21 9.95 9.89 -6.24
C GLU A 21 10.01 8.36 -6.15
N MET A 22 10.06 7.81 -4.93
CA MET A 22 9.97 6.36 -4.70
C MET A 22 8.68 5.77 -5.29
N GLY A 23 7.55 6.41 -5.01
CA GLY A 23 6.24 5.98 -5.51
C GLY A 23 6.10 6.09 -7.04
N ARG A 24 6.67 7.15 -7.64
CA ARG A 24 6.72 7.33 -9.10
C ARG A 24 7.63 6.28 -9.76
N ALA A 25 8.76 5.96 -9.14
CA ALA A 25 9.67 4.91 -9.62
C ALA A 25 8.99 3.53 -9.60
N GLU A 26 8.29 3.19 -8.51
CA GLU A 26 7.50 1.94 -8.41
C GLU A 26 6.46 1.85 -9.52
N ARG A 27 5.62 2.90 -9.68
CA ARG A 27 4.58 2.93 -10.71
C ARG A 27 5.18 2.77 -12.11
N ARG A 28 6.30 3.44 -12.39
CA ARG A 28 6.99 3.33 -13.68
C ARG A 28 7.49 1.91 -13.93
N ALA A 29 8.15 1.30 -12.93
CA ALA A 29 8.64 -0.07 -13.04
C ALA A 29 7.49 -1.07 -13.21
N GLN A 30 6.39 -0.91 -12.47
CA GLN A 30 5.20 -1.74 -12.59
C GLN A 30 4.58 -1.65 -13.99
N LEU A 31 4.40 -0.43 -14.52
CA LEU A 31 3.88 -0.21 -15.86
C LEU A 31 4.77 -0.84 -16.95
N ILE A 32 6.09 -0.73 -16.82
CA ILE A 32 7.04 -1.35 -17.77
C ILE A 32 6.95 -2.88 -17.69
N ALA A 33 6.96 -3.44 -16.49
CA ALA A 33 6.87 -4.89 -16.29
C ALA A 33 5.55 -5.47 -16.81
N TRP A 34 4.45 -4.72 -16.66
CA TRP A 34 3.14 -5.09 -17.19
C TRP A 34 3.09 -5.01 -18.72
N ARG A 35 3.61 -3.92 -19.32
CA ARG A 35 3.60 -3.74 -20.79
C ARG A 35 4.56 -4.66 -21.52
N ILE A 36 5.67 -5.03 -20.89
CA ILE A 36 6.74 -5.84 -21.49
C ILE A 36 7.12 -6.97 -20.50
N PRO A 37 6.29 -8.01 -20.34
CA PRO A 37 6.54 -9.08 -19.39
C PRO A 37 7.81 -9.85 -19.73
N SER A 38 8.76 -9.87 -18.79
CA SER A 38 9.98 -10.69 -18.88
C SER A 38 10.59 -10.88 -17.49
N LYS A 39 11.39 -11.95 -17.33
CA LYS A 39 12.15 -12.18 -16.09
C LYS A 39 13.07 -11.01 -15.71
N HIS A 40 13.56 -10.26 -16.70
CA HIS A 40 14.39 -9.09 -16.46
C HIS A 40 13.58 -7.94 -15.84
N ARG A 41 12.42 -7.59 -16.44
CA ARG A 41 11.55 -6.54 -15.89
C ARG A 41 10.97 -6.89 -14.53
N GLU A 42 10.65 -8.17 -14.30
CA GLU A 42 10.24 -8.68 -13.00
C GLU A 42 11.32 -8.45 -11.94
N LYS A 43 12.59 -8.79 -12.24
CA LYS A 43 13.72 -8.53 -11.34
C LYS A 43 13.93 -7.04 -11.08
N GLU A 44 13.81 -6.18 -12.09
CA GLU A 44 13.90 -4.73 -11.92
C GLU A 44 12.80 -4.20 -10.99
N LEU A 45 11.55 -4.64 -11.18
CA LEU A 45 10.43 -4.27 -10.31
C LEU A 45 10.69 -4.73 -8.86
N HIS A 46 11.15 -5.96 -8.65
CA HIS A 46 11.50 -6.44 -7.30
C HIS A 46 12.62 -5.62 -6.65
N LEU A 47 13.63 -5.20 -7.41
CA LEU A 47 14.70 -4.34 -6.90
C LEU A 47 14.17 -2.96 -6.49
N VAL A 48 13.28 -2.36 -7.29
CA VAL A 48 12.63 -1.08 -6.95
C VAL A 48 11.79 -1.23 -5.69
N ARG A 49 10.97 -2.28 -5.59
CA ARG A 49 10.15 -2.56 -4.39
C ARG A 49 11.00 -2.72 -3.14
N ARG A 50 12.09 -3.48 -3.22
CA ARG A 50 13.01 -3.67 -2.09
C ARG A 50 13.66 -2.36 -1.67
N THR A 51 14.15 -1.58 -2.63
CA THR A 51 14.77 -0.27 -2.38
C THR A 51 13.77 0.69 -1.73
N ASN A 52 12.52 0.67 -2.21
CA ASN A 52 11.45 1.48 -1.66
C ASN A 52 11.05 1.04 -0.24
N ALA A 53 10.97 -0.26 0.02
CA ALA A 53 10.73 -0.77 1.37
C ALA A 53 11.82 -0.31 2.35
N ASP A 54 13.10 -0.42 1.96
CA ASP A 54 14.21 0.03 2.80
C ASP A 54 14.21 1.55 3.02
N GLY A 55 13.83 2.35 2.00
CA GLY A 55 13.64 3.79 2.15
C GLY A 55 12.49 4.14 3.09
N LEU A 56 11.34 3.46 2.95
CA LEU A 56 10.17 3.71 3.80
C LEU A 56 10.46 3.34 5.26
N LYS A 57 11.16 2.23 5.53
CA LYS A 57 11.59 1.88 6.90
C LYS A 57 12.41 2.97 7.56
N LYS A 58 13.37 3.57 6.83
CA LYS A 58 14.20 4.66 7.36
C LYS A 58 13.35 5.88 7.72
N ILE A 59 12.40 6.23 6.87
CA ILE A 59 11.45 7.32 7.13
C ILE A 59 10.60 7.01 8.37
N VAL A 60 10.01 5.80 8.43
CA VAL A 60 9.18 5.36 9.55
C VAL A 60 9.95 5.33 10.87
N ALA A 61 11.21 4.88 10.85
CA ALA A 61 12.07 4.86 12.02
C ALA A 61 12.43 6.27 12.54
N ALA A 62 12.55 7.26 11.64
CA ALA A 62 12.93 8.62 12.00
C ALA A 62 11.73 9.51 12.38
N HIS A 63 10.57 9.30 11.75
CA HIS A 63 9.44 10.24 11.83
C HIS A 63 8.11 9.59 12.27
N GLY A 64 8.07 8.27 12.45
CA GLY A 64 6.80 7.55 12.55
C GLY A 64 6.13 7.41 11.18
N TRP A 65 4.85 7.05 11.16
CA TRP A 65 4.12 6.92 9.89
C TRP A 65 3.98 8.29 9.22
N PRO A 66 4.39 8.46 7.93
CA PRO A 66 4.34 9.76 7.25
C PRO A 66 2.90 10.12 6.85
N THR A 67 2.14 10.72 7.77
CA THR A 67 0.77 11.16 7.54
C THR A 67 0.69 12.35 6.59
N ALA A 68 -0.51 12.65 6.07
CA ALA A 68 -0.73 13.81 5.21
C ALA A 68 -0.31 15.13 5.88
N GLY A 69 -0.52 15.28 7.18
CA GLY A 69 -0.07 16.47 7.93
C GLY A 69 1.44 16.65 7.96
N LEU A 70 2.21 15.56 7.85
CA LEU A 70 3.69 15.59 7.87
C LEU A 70 4.31 15.81 6.49
N VAL A 71 3.75 15.18 5.46
CA VAL A 71 4.40 15.10 4.13
C VAL A 71 3.51 15.56 2.98
N GLY A 72 2.26 15.94 3.23
CA GLY A 72 1.23 16.23 2.22
C GLY A 72 0.56 14.97 1.67
N ASP A 73 -0.63 15.15 1.08
CA ASP A 73 -1.50 14.05 0.65
C ASP A 73 -0.83 13.11 -0.37
N GLU A 74 -0.17 13.67 -1.39
CA GLU A 74 0.47 12.87 -2.46
C GLU A 74 1.54 11.92 -1.88
N ALA A 75 2.42 12.44 -1.03
CA ALA A 75 3.51 11.67 -0.44
C ALA A 75 2.98 10.61 0.55
N ALA A 76 1.95 10.95 1.34
CA ALA A 76 1.32 10.01 2.27
C ALA A 76 0.67 8.83 1.52
N VAL A 77 -0.03 9.11 0.41
CA VAL A 77 -0.58 8.05 -0.46
C VAL A 77 0.52 7.18 -1.06
N HIS A 78 1.64 7.78 -1.49
CA HIS A 78 2.78 7.02 -1.98
C HIS A 78 3.39 6.11 -0.90
N ALA A 79 3.47 6.56 0.35
CA ALA A 79 3.92 5.72 1.46
C ALA A 79 3.05 4.47 1.64
N VAL A 80 1.71 4.61 1.60
CA VAL A 80 0.81 3.45 1.67
C VAL A 80 1.03 2.50 0.49
N ARG A 81 1.10 3.04 -0.73
CA ARG A 81 1.28 2.21 -1.94
C ARG A 81 2.58 1.41 -1.90
N ILE A 82 3.68 2.04 -1.44
CA ILE A 82 4.96 1.36 -1.23
C ILE A 82 4.82 0.24 -0.18
N LEU A 83 4.11 0.49 0.91
CA LEU A 83 3.84 -0.50 1.95
C LEU A 83 3.05 -1.71 1.40
N LEU A 84 2.01 -1.48 0.59
CA LEU A 84 1.15 -2.54 0.04
C LEU A 84 1.89 -3.52 -0.88
N VAL A 85 2.92 -3.03 -1.58
CA VAL A 85 3.74 -3.86 -2.50
C VAL A 85 5.04 -4.36 -1.87
N CYS A 86 5.33 -3.98 -0.62
CA CYS A 86 6.50 -4.48 0.11
C CYS A 86 6.29 -5.96 0.46
N GLN A 87 7.36 -6.76 0.33
CA GLN A 87 7.32 -8.20 0.63
C GLN A 87 7.86 -8.49 2.03
N GLU A 88 7.45 -7.68 3.02
CA GLU A 88 7.98 -7.73 4.39
C GLU A 88 6.86 -7.74 5.44
N PRO A 89 6.30 -8.92 5.77
CA PRO A 89 5.14 -9.05 6.64
C PRO A 89 5.27 -8.36 8.01
N ALA A 90 6.43 -8.48 8.66
CA ALA A 90 6.64 -7.86 9.97
C ALA A 90 6.55 -6.33 9.91
N PHE A 91 7.13 -5.74 8.86
CA PHE A 91 7.07 -4.29 8.65
C PHE A 91 5.67 -3.83 8.26
N LEU A 92 4.97 -4.59 7.41
CA LEU A 92 3.57 -4.35 7.07
C LEU A 92 2.68 -4.30 8.33
N PHE A 93 2.81 -5.28 9.22
CA PHE A 93 2.02 -5.35 10.45
C PHE A 93 2.33 -4.20 11.40
N GLN A 94 3.61 -3.86 11.55
CA GLN A 94 4.04 -2.71 12.35
C GLN A 94 3.40 -1.42 11.82
N CYS A 95 3.50 -1.15 10.51
CA CYS A 95 2.93 0.06 9.92
C CYS A 95 1.40 0.09 10.01
N ARG A 96 0.70 -1.04 9.83
CA ARG A 96 -0.75 -1.12 10.03
C ARG A 96 -1.14 -0.59 11.41
N ASP A 97 -0.44 -0.99 12.46
CA ASP A 97 -0.77 -0.54 13.82
C ASP A 97 -0.42 0.93 14.05
N MET A 98 0.64 1.44 13.42
CA MET A 98 1.00 2.87 13.45
C MET A 98 0.02 3.76 12.67
N MET A 99 -0.68 3.21 11.67
CA MET A 99 -1.63 3.95 10.82
C MET A 99 -2.99 4.17 11.49
N LYS A 100 -3.39 3.34 12.47
CA LYS A 100 -4.71 3.43 13.12
C LYS A 100 -5.05 4.84 13.63
N PRO A 101 -4.18 5.53 14.40
CA PRO A 101 -4.49 6.87 14.88
C PRO A 101 -4.65 7.90 13.74
N ALA A 102 -3.88 7.75 12.65
CA ALA A 102 -3.97 8.66 11.50
C ALA A 102 -5.27 8.49 10.71
N VAL A 103 -5.85 7.29 10.72
CA VAL A 103 -7.17 7.04 10.14
C VAL A 103 -8.25 7.65 11.03
N GLU A 104 -8.17 7.43 12.34
CA GLU A 104 -9.12 8.00 13.32
C GLU A 104 -9.11 9.53 13.33
N SER A 105 -7.96 10.16 13.05
CA SER A 105 -7.83 11.62 12.92
C SER A 105 -8.17 12.17 11.53
N GLY A 106 -8.45 11.32 10.55
CA GLY A 106 -8.74 11.73 9.17
C GLY A 106 -7.51 12.16 8.35
N GLU A 107 -6.30 11.96 8.86
CA GLU A 107 -5.03 12.26 8.15
C GLU A 107 -4.62 11.18 7.15
N LEU A 108 -5.35 10.06 7.11
CA LEU A 108 -5.23 9.03 6.10
C LEU A 108 -6.62 8.60 5.63
N PRO A 109 -6.92 8.66 4.32
CA PRO A 109 -8.20 8.18 3.81
C PRO A 109 -8.43 6.70 4.13
N GLU A 110 -9.59 6.39 4.71
CA GLU A 110 -9.95 5.04 5.18
C GLU A 110 -9.82 3.97 4.09
N GLN A 111 -10.12 4.31 2.83
CA GLN A 111 -9.95 3.42 1.68
C GLN A 111 -8.54 2.83 1.59
N PHE A 112 -7.50 3.62 1.87
CA PHE A 112 -6.11 3.15 1.82
C PHE A 112 -5.80 2.22 2.98
N PHE A 113 -6.36 2.49 4.16
CA PHE A 113 -6.21 1.61 5.32
C PHE A 113 -6.92 0.27 5.14
N ALA A 114 -8.09 0.26 4.50
CA ALA A 114 -8.81 -0.98 4.15
C ALA A 114 -7.95 -1.95 3.32
N HIS A 115 -7.19 -1.43 2.34
CA HIS A 115 -6.22 -2.22 1.60
C HIS A 115 -5.13 -2.81 2.50
N VAL A 116 -4.57 -2.02 3.43
CA VAL A 116 -3.53 -2.51 4.35
C VAL A 116 -4.07 -3.60 5.27
N VAL A 117 -5.27 -3.41 5.82
CA VAL A 117 -5.96 -4.40 6.67
C VAL A 117 -6.12 -5.73 5.95
N ASP A 118 -6.59 -5.71 4.70
CA ASP A 118 -6.83 -6.92 3.95
C ASP A 118 -5.54 -7.58 3.43
N VAL A 119 -4.49 -6.82 3.04
CA VAL A 119 -3.17 -7.42 2.77
C VAL A 119 -2.65 -8.14 4.01
N CYS A 120 -2.85 -7.55 5.20
CA CYS A 120 -2.47 -8.22 6.44
C CYS A 120 -3.27 -9.52 6.65
N ALA A 121 -4.58 -9.48 6.43
CA ALA A 121 -5.46 -10.64 6.57
C ALA A 121 -5.04 -11.80 5.66
N VAL A 122 -4.84 -11.52 4.36
CA VAL A 122 -4.37 -12.52 3.40
C VAL A 122 -2.99 -13.05 3.77
N THR A 123 -2.07 -12.18 4.20
CA THR A 123 -0.73 -12.59 4.67
C THR A 123 -0.80 -13.54 5.87
N MET A 124 -1.74 -13.32 6.78
CA MET A 124 -2.02 -14.18 7.93
C MET A 124 -2.89 -15.40 7.60
N SER A 125 -3.28 -15.58 6.33
CA SER A 125 -4.19 -16.64 5.88
C SER A 125 -5.55 -16.64 6.59
N VAL A 126 -6.07 -15.45 6.91
CA VAL A 126 -7.41 -15.26 7.49
C VAL A 126 -8.34 -14.51 6.52
N PRO A 127 -9.68 -14.66 6.66
CA PRO A 127 -10.62 -13.94 5.81
C PRO A 127 -10.48 -12.42 5.92
N GLN A 128 -10.64 -11.75 4.79
CA GLN A 128 -10.59 -10.30 4.62
C GLN A 128 -11.79 -9.61 5.25
N THR A 129 -11.64 -8.33 5.58
CA THR A 129 -12.74 -7.49 6.08
C THR A 129 -13.42 -6.75 4.93
N TYR A 130 -12.65 -6.18 4.01
CA TYR A 130 -13.19 -5.36 2.91
C TYR A 130 -13.17 -6.08 1.55
N GLY A 131 -12.45 -7.19 1.43
CA GLY A 131 -12.34 -7.96 0.18
C GLY A 131 -11.53 -7.27 -0.92
N THR A 132 -10.58 -6.40 -0.55
CA THR A 132 -9.76 -5.63 -1.51
C THR A 132 -8.69 -6.46 -2.20
N GLN A 133 -8.21 -7.55 -1.59
CA GLN A 133 -7.19 -8.41 -2.19
C GLN A 133 -7.83 -9.48 -3.07
N VAL A 134 -7.27 -9.59 -4.27
CA VAL A 134 -7.72 -10.50 -5.33
C VAL A 134 -6.65 -11.55 -5.56
N ASN A 135 -7.07 -12.81 -5.67
CA ASN A 135 -6.18 -13.89 -6.06
C ASN A 135 -5.80 -13.74 -7.54
N PRO A 136 -4.52 -13.55 -7.88
CA PRO A 136 -4.08 -13.23 -9.24
C PRO A 136 -4.29 -14.38 -10.23
N ARG A 137 -4.51 -15.62 -9.76
CA ARG A 137 -4.80 -16.77 -10.62
C ARG A 137 -6.28 -16.86 -10.98
N THR A 138 -7.16 -16.57 -10.02
CA THR A 138 -8.61 -16.71 -10.20
C THR A 138 -9.30 -15.40 -10.55
N LEU A 139 -8.63 -14.25 -10.37
CA LEU A 139 -9.19 -12.90 -10.55
C LEU A 139 -10.49 -12.70 -9.75
N ARG A 140 -10.50 -13.29 -8.55
CA ARG A 140 -11.58 -13.24 -7.56
C ARG A 140 -10.99 -12.84 -6.22
N PRO A 141 -11.74 -12.15 -5.35
CA PRO A 141 -11.28 -11.87 -4.00
C PRO A 141 -10.84 -13.14 -3.26
N TYR A 142 -9.80 -13.03 -2.42
CA TYR A 142 -9.58 -14.05 -1.39
C TYR A 142 -10.79 -14.13 -0.43
N ALA A 143 -10.85 -15.15 0.42
CA ALA A 143 -11.96 -15.34 1.37
C ALA A 143 -12.28 -14.04 2.13
N ILE A 144 -13.58 -13.72 2.23
CA ILE A 144 -14.10 -12.54 2.93
C ILE A 144 -14.88 -13.04 4.14
N LYS A 145 -14.68 -12.40 5.30
CA LYS A 145 -15.29 -12.80 6.57
C LYS A 145 -16.81 -12.78 6.50
N ASP A 146 -17.37 -11.71 5.98
CA ASP A 146 -18.80 -11.49 5.77
C ASP A 146 -18.95 -10.55 4.55
N VAL A 147 -19.55 -11.06 3.48
CA VAL A 147 -19.67 -10.33 2.21
C VAL A 147 -20.64 -9.15 2.32
N GLU A 148 -21.73 -9.29 3.07
CA GLU A 148 -22.72 -8.21 3.23
C GLU A 148 -22.17 -7.09 4.10
N ALA A 149 -21.45 -7.45 5.18
CA ALA A 149 -20.77 -6.47 6.01
C ALA A 149 -19.66 -5.75 5.22
N ALA A 150 -18.90 -6.48 4.39
CA ALA A 150 -17.90 -5.89 3.52
C ALA A 150 -18.50 -4.86 2.56
N GLU A 151 -19.63 -5.16 1.90
CA GLU A 151 -20.27 -4.20 0.99
C GLU A 151 -20.74 -2.92 1.69
N ARG A 152 -21.29 -3.02 2.91
CA ARG A 152 -21.65 -1.84 3.71
C ARG A 152 -20.42 -0.98 4.03
N LEU A 153 -19.37 -1.61 4.57
CA LEU A 153 -18.12 -0.94 4.89
C LEU A 153 -17.48 -0.28 3.67
N ARG A 154 -17.52 -0.95 2.51
CA ARG A 154 -17.01 -0.42 1.24
C ARG A 154 -17.77 0.83 0.81
N ALA A 155 -19.10 0.81 0.89
CA ALA A 155 -19.93 1.97 0.56
C ALA A 155 -19.63 3.17 1.48
N ASP A 156 -19.45 2.93 2.78
CA ASP A 156 -19.18 3.97 3.77
C ASP A 156 -17.84 4.71 3.50
N ILE A 157 -16.83 3.98 3.03
CA ILE A 157 -15.48 4.53 2.79
C ILE A 157 -15.17 4.83 1.31
N GLY A 158 -16.17 4.70 0.42
CA GLY A 158 -16.03 5.02 -0.99
C GLY A 158 -15.33 3.96 -1.87
N LEU A 159 -15.16 2.72 -1.40
CA LEU A 159 -14.70 1.62 -2.24
C LEU A 159 -15.79 1.18 -3.22
N VAL A 160 -15.39 0.81 -4.44
CA VAL A 160 -16.31 0.27 -5.45
C VAL A 160 -16.97 -1.04 -4.96
N PRO A 161 -18.18 -1.41 -5.39
CA PRO A 161 -18.79 -2.69 -4.99
C PRO A 161 -17.92 -3.91 -5.35
N LEU A 162 -17.98 -5.01 -4.58
CA LEU A 162 -17.17 -6.21 -4.84
C LEU A 162 -17.45 -6.80 -6.22
N ALA A 163 -18.71 -6.77 -6.65
CA ALA A 163 -19.12 -7.24 -7.98
C ALA A 163 -18.45 -6.41 -9.09
N LYS A 164 -18.35 -5.09 -8.92
CA LYS A 164 -17.68 -4.19 -9.86
C LYS A 164 -16.18 -4.43 -9.87
N GLN A 165 -15.53 -4.44 -8.70
CA GLN A 165 -14.11 -4.79 -8.58
C GLN A 165 -13.82 -6.12 -9.30
N THR A 166 -14.63 -7.14 -9.03
CA THR A 166 -14.47 -8.47 -9.62
C THR A 166 -14.64 -8.46 -11.15
N ALA A 167 -15.59 -7.69 -11.67
CA ALA A 167 -15.77 -7.50 -13.11
C ALA A 167 -14.56 -6.79 -13.75
N ASP A 168 -14.03 -5.74 -13.10
CA ASP A 168 -12.87 -4.99 -13.58
C ASP A 168 -11.61 -5.87 -13.64
N TYR A 169 -11.36 -6.69 -12.62
CA TYR A 169 -10.25 -7.65 -12.63
C TYR A 169 -10.42 -8.74 -13.69
N LEU A 170 -11.64 -9.21 -13.96
CA LEU A 170 -11.87 -10.17 -15.04
C LEU A 170 -11.65 -9.56 -16.43
N ALA A 171 -12.06 -8.30 -16.62
CA ALA A 171 -11.97 -7.61 -17.90
C ALA A 171 -10.53 -7.19 -18.22
N HIS A 172 -9.75 -6.82 -17.20
CA HIS A 172 -8.44 -6.18 -17.39
C HIS A 172 -7.27 -6.97 -16.80
N GLY A 173 -7.53 -8.09 -16.13
CA GLY A 173 -6.54 -8.84 -15.36
C GLY A 173 -6.08 -8.07 -14.12
N ALA A 174 -5.01 -8.54 -13.47
CA ALA A 174 -4.37 -7.84 -12.35
C ALA A 174 -3.47 -6.65 -12.78
N GLY A 175 -3.87 -5.97 -13.85
CA GLY A 175 -3.13 -4.83 -14.38
C GLY A 175 -3.28 -3.57 -13.53
N PRO A 176 -2.42 -2.56 -13.72
CA PRO A 176 -2.42 -1.32 -12.93
C PRO A 176 -3.68 -0.44 -13.09
N ASN A 177 -4.60 -0.82 -13.98
CA ASN A 177 -5.89 -0.16 -14.19
C ASN A 177 -7.05 -0.84 -13.45
N ALA A 178 -6.85 -2.03 -12.86
CA ALA A 178 -7.88 -2.78 -12.14
C ALA A 178 -8.07 -2.29 -10.69
N GLU A 179 -7.05 -1.64 -10.12
CA GLU A 179 -7.14 -0.93 -8.85
C GLU A 179 -7.79 0.42 -9.13
N GLY A 180 -9.13 0.47 -9.05
CA GLY A 180 -9.94 1.67 -9.27
C GLY A 180 -9.28 2.91 -8.69
N GLN A 181 -8.95 3.85 -9.57
CA GLN A 181 -8.30 5.11 -9.22
C GLN A 181 -9.31 5.98 -8.48
N GLY A 182 -9.24 5.92 -7.14
CA GLY A 182 -9.69 6.97 -6.24
C GLY A 182 -8.49 7.80 -5.79
#